data_AF-A0A6C0GH93-F1
#
_entry.id   AF-A0A6C0GH93-F1
#
_cell.length_a   1.000
_cell.length_b   1.000
_cell.length_c   1.000
_cell.angle_alpha   90.00
_cell.angle_beta   90.00
_cell.angle_gamma   90.00
#
_symmetry.space_group_name_H-M   'P 1'
#
loop_
_entity.id
_entity.type
_entity.pdbx_description
1 polymer ?
#
loop_
_entity_poly.entity_id
_entity_poly.type
_entity_poly.pdbx_seq_one_letter_code
_entity_poly.pdbx_strand_id
1 'polypeptide(L)'
;MQTFYLKNEYEDGTVFFKIEKIQNPEDEYIYDGTEIMIEEDTISKDEYELTEEDLQEMYDDGFEVVPAAEYEEADRRHQSLDL
;
A
#
# COMPACT_ATOMS: atom_id res chain seq x y z
N MET A 1 5.01 -16.59 -0.23
CA MET A 1 3.98 -15.64 -0.71
C MET A 1 4.70 -14.53 -1.43
N GLN A 2 4.14 -14.05 -2.54
CA GLN A 2 4.72 -12.93 -3.27
C GLN A 2 4.13 -11.66 -2.65
N THR A 3 5.01 -10.79 -2.15
CA THR A 3 4.64 -9.50 -1.55
C THR A 3 5.31 -8.42 -2.38
N PHE A 4 4.55 -7.40 -2.72
CA PHE A 4 5.00 -6.22 -3.44
C PHE A 4 4.80 -4.99 -2.56
N TYR A 5 5.65 -4.00 -2.74
CA TYR A 5 5.52 -2.71 -2.07
C TYR A 5 5.50 -1.65 -3.14
N LEU A 6 4.46 -0.83 -3.13
CA LEU A 6 4.27 0.25 -4.09
C LEU A 6 4.32 1.59 -3.38
N LYS A 7 4.71 2.63 -4.10
CA LYS A 7 4.72 4.01 -3.63
C LYS A 7 4.20 4.93 -4.73
N ASN A 8 3.47 5.96 -4.33
CA ASN A 8 3.18 7.11 -5.18
C ASN A 8 3.34 8.41 -4.37
N GLU A 9 3.86 9.44 -5.02
CA GLU A 9 4.09 10.76 -4.42
C GLU A 9 3.12 11.77 -5.05
N TYR A 10 2.25 12.35 -4.23
CA TYR A 10 1.30 13.39 -4.61
C TYR A 10 1.78 14.75 -4.09
N GLU A 11 1.15 15.84 -4.54
CA GLU A 11 1.51 17.20 -4.08
C GLU A 11 1.28 17.38 -2.58
N ASP A 12 0.26 16.71 -2.03
CA ASP A 12 -0.19 16.86 -0.63
C ASP A 12 0.28 15.72 0.30
N GLY A 13 0.94 14.69 -0.24
CA GLY A 13 1.32 13.54 0.57
C GLY A 13 2.01 12.40 -0.18
N THR A 14 2.34 11.34 0.55
CA THR A 14 2.92 10.12 0.00
C THR A 14 2.07 8.93 0.38
N VAL A 15 1.78 8.08 -0.58
CA VAL A 15 1.01 6.85 -0.37
C VAL A 15 1.92 5.64 -0.58
N PHE A 16 1.90 4.72 0.38
CA PHE A 16 2.59 3.45 0.32
C PHE A 16 1.58 2.32 0.35
N PHE A 17 1.79 1.30 -0.48
CA PHE A 17 1.00 0.08 -0.46
C PHE A 17 1.87 -1.13 -0.20
N LYS A 18 1.38 -2.05 0.61
CA LYS A 18 1.88 -3.42 0.73
C LYS A 18 0.84 -4.35 0.13
N ILE A 19 1.21 -5.04 -0.93
CA ILE A 19 0.33 -5.93 -1.69
C ILE A 19 0.76 -7.38 -1.47
N GLU A 20 -0.13 -8.22 -0.96
CA GLU A 20 0.12 -9.63 -0.67
C GLU A 20 -0.79 -10.53 -1.48
N LYS A 21 -0.23 -11.50 -2.20
CA LYS A 21 -1.05 -12.46 -2.95
C LYS A 21 -1.81 -13.40 -2.01
N ILE A 22 -3.13 -13.46 -2.17
CA ILE A 22 -4.00 -14.36 -1.43
C ILE A 22 -3.80 -15.79 -1.96
N GLN A 23 -3.60 -16.76 -1.05
CA GLN A 23 -3.32 -18.15 -1.43
C GLN A 23 -4.55 -18.89 -1.99
N ASN A 24 -5.74 -18.55 -1.49
CA ASN A 24 -7.02 -19.11 -1.90
C ASN A 24 -8.03 -17.95 -2.03
N PRO A 25 -8.01 -17.18 -3.12
CA PRO A 25 -8.90 -16.05 -3.30
C PRO A 25 -10.36 -16.49 -3.38
N GLU A 26 -11.27 -15.70 -2.80
CA GLU A 26 -12.71 -15.83 -3.00
C GLU A 26 -13.11 -14.98 -4.23
N ASP A 27 -13.48 -15.67 -5.32
CA ASP A 27 -13.97 -15.14 -6.60
C ASP A 27 -13.08 -14.14 -7.36
N GLU A 28 -13.05 -12.86 -6.97
CA GLU A 28 -12.45 -11.76 -7.79
C GLU A 28 -11.24 -11.07 -7.14
N TYR A 29 -11.15 -11.07 -5.81
CA TYR A 29 -10.06 -10.42 -5.08
C TYR A 29 -8.92 -11.40 -4.86
N ILE A 30 -7.76 -11.10 -5.45
CA ILE A 30 -6.60 -12.00 -5.40
C ILE A 30 -5.40 -11.44 -4.66
N TYR A 31 -5.47 -10.17 -4.25
CA TYR A 31 -4.47 -9.51 -3.45
C TYR A 31 -5.09 -8.84 -2.22
N ASP A 32 -4.36 -8.87 -1.13
CA ASP A 32 -4.61 -8.09 0.09
C ASP A 32 -3.67 -6.88 0.05
N GLY A 33 -4.24 -5.68 0.15
CA GLY A 33 -3.56 -4.41 0.06
C GLY A 33 -3.64 -3.66 1.39
N THR A 34 -2.50 -3.31 1.96
CA THR A 34 -2.43 -2.37 3.08
C THR A 34 -1.89 -1.03 2.58
N GLU A 35 -2.69 0.02 2.67
CA GLU A 35 -2.29 1.39 2.35
C GLU A 35 -1.78 2.11 3.60
N ILE A 36 -0.75 2.93 3.43
CA ILE A 36 -0.35 3.96 4.39
C ILE A 36 -0.28 5.29 3.65
N MET A 37 -1.13 6.23 4.03
CA MET A 37 -1.13 7.58 3.51
C MET A 37 -0.48 8.52 4.54
N ILE A 38 0.51 9.29 4.08
CA ILE A 38 1.21 10.29 4.87
C ILE A 38 0.92 11.66 4.26
N GLU A 39 0.12 12.45 4.96
CA GLU A 39 -0.14 13.86 4.68
C GLU A 39 0.40 14.71 5.83
N GLU A 40 0.66 16.00 5.60
CA GLU A 40 1.42 16.93 6.49
C GLU A 40 1.52 16.54 7.98
N ASP A 41 0.39 16.42 8.69
CA ASP A 41 0.32 16.08 10.12
C ASP A 41 -0.48 14.79 10.42
N THR A 42 -0.87 14.04 9.39
CA THR A 42 -1.72 12.84 9.55
C THR A 42 -1.10 11.65 8.83
N ILE A 43 -1.04 10.53 9.53
CA ILE A 43 -0.73 9.25 8.94
C ILE A 43 -1.95 8.36 9.13
N SER A 44 -2.54 7.87 8.04
CA SER A 44 -3.62 6.90 8.07
C SER A 44 -3.15 5.56 7.51
N LYS A 45 -3.82 4.50 7.93
CA LYS A 45 -3.57 3.14 7.47
C LYS A 45 -4.88 2.41 7.30
N ASP A 46 -5.05 1.80 6.14
CA ASP A 46 -6.28 1.13 5.76
C ASP A 46 -5.95 -0.17 5.00
N GLU A 47 -6.88 -1.13 5.07
CA GLU A 47 -6.76 -2.46 4.45
C GLU A 47 -7.84 -2.62 3.37
N TYR A 48 -7.46 -3.20 2.23
CA TYR A 48 -8.30 -3.32 1.04
C TYR A 48 -8.06 -4.66 0.34
N GLU A 49 -9.10 -5.14 -0.34
CA GLU A 49 -8.99 -6.29 -1.23
C GLU A 49 -8.88 -5.79 -2.68
N LEU A 50 -7.95 -6.37 -3.44
CA LEU A 50 -7.60 -5.90 -4.79
C LEU A 50 -7.69 -7.04 -5.80
N THR A 51 -8.18 -6.70 -6.99
CA THR A 51 -8.19 -7.56 -8.17
C THR A 51 -6.89 -7.41 -8.97
N GLU A 52 -6.71 -8.18 -10.05
CA GLU A 52 -5.60 -7.94 -11.00
C GLU A 52 -5.76 -6.63 -11.77
N GLU A 53 -7.00 -6.21 -12.05
CA GLU A 53 -7.29 -4.96 -12.77
C GLU A 53 -6.91 -3.77 -11.90
N ASP A 54 -7.28 -3.76 -10.60
CA ASP A 54 -6.93 -2.68 -9.68
C ASP A 54 -5.41 -2.51 -9.58
N LEU A 55 -4.66 -3.61 -9.48
CA LEU A 55 -3.20 -3.56 -9.43
C LEU A 55 -2.60 -2.97 -10.71
N GLN A 56 -3.19 -3.27 -11.87
CA GLN A 56 -2.76 -2.70 -13.15
C GLN A 56 -3.06 -1.20 -13.23
N GLU A 57 -4.24 -0.78 -12.77
CA GLU A 57 -4.62 0.63 -12.69
C GLU A 57 -3.66 1.42 -11.79
N MET A 58 -3.23 0.85 -10.65
CA MET A 58 -2.23 1.48 -9.80
C MET A 58 -0.91 1.74 -10.54
N TYR A 59 -0.41 0.78 -11.32
CA TYR A 59 0.80 1.01 -12.12
C TYR A 59 0.60 2.10 -13.18
N ASP A 60 -0.59 2.15 -13.79
CA ASP A 60 -0.93 3.17 -14.78
C ASP A 60 -1.09 4.57 -14.15
N ASP A 61 -1.53 4.64 -12.89
CA ASP A 61 -1.62 5.85 -12.06
C ASP A 61 -0.25 6.33 -11.53
N GLY A 62 0.82 5.63 -11.85
CA GLY A 62 2.20 6.04 -11.54
C GLY A 62 2.77 5.45 -10.25
N PHE A 63 2.11 4.45 -9.65
CA PHE A 63 2.71 3.73 -8.54
C PHE A 63 3.94 2.96 -8.99
N GLU A 64 5.04 3.11 -8.25
CA GLU A 64 6.30 2.44 -8.52
C GLU A 64 6.63 1.39 -7.45
N VAL A 65 7.31 0.31 -7.86
CA VAL A 65 7.76 -0.72 -6.93
C VAL A 65 8.94 -0.21 -6.11
N VAL A 66 8.79 -0.21 -4.79
CA VAL A 66 9.81 0.25 -3.84
C VAL A 66 10.32 -0.89 -2.95
N PRO A 67 11.49 -0.71 -2.29
CA PRO A 67 11.94 -1.64 -1.27
C PRO A 67 11.00 -1.71 -0.07
N ALA A 68 10.86 -2.90 0.53
CA ALA A 68 10.08 -3.11 1.76
C ALA A 68 10.43 -2.13 2.89
N ALA A 69 11.71 -1.75 2.97
CA ALA A 69 12.22 -0.85 4.01
C ALA A 69 11.54 0.54 4.00
N GLU A 70 11.10 1.05 2.83
CA GLU A 70 10.40 2.34 2.75
C GLU A 70 9.01 2.25 3.38
N TYR A 71 8.26 1.21 3.03
CA TYR A 71 6.95 0.93 3.64
C TYR A 71 7.07 0.71 5.16
N GLU A 72 8.04 -0.08 5.61
CA GLU A 72 8.27 -0.35 7.04
C GLU A 72 8.67 0.90 7.83
N GLU A 73 9.28 1.90 7.19
CA GLU A 73 9.50 3.20 7.83
C GLU A 73 8.19 3.97 8.02
N ALA A 74 7.33 4.01 7.00
CA ALA A 74 6.01 4.62 7.08
C ALA A 74 5.14 3.98 8.18
N ASP A 75 5.08 2.65 8.23
CA ASP A 75 4.30 1.90 9.23
C ASP A 75 4.79 2.16 10.67
N ARG A 76 6.10 2.27 10.88
CA ARG A 76 6.67 2.61 12.19
C ARG A 76 6.31 4.03 12.63
N ARG A 77 6.25 4.99 11.71
CA ARG A 77 5.84 6.37 12.03
C ARG A 77 4.38 6.40 12.47
N HIS A 78 3.49 5.70 11.76
CA HIS A 78 2.08 5.55 12.16
C HIS A 78 1.98 5.03 13.61
N GLN A 79 2.62 3.89 13.92
CA GLN A 79 2.57 3.28 15.26
C GLN A 79 3.13 4.19 16.38
N SER A 80 4.00 5.15 16.05
CA SER A 80 4.56 6.08 17.02
C SER A 80 3.63 7.26 17.37
N LEU A 81 2.66 7.56 16.51
CA LEU A 81 1.68 8.65 16.72
C LEU A 81 0.49 8.21 17.59
N ASP A 82 0.22 6.90 17.66
CA ASP A 82 -0.83 6.30 18.50
C ASP A 82 -0.44 6.11 19.99
N LEU A 83 0.78 6.47 20.39
CA LEU A 83 1.33 6.28 21.75
C LEU A 83 1.41 7.59 22.55
#